data_AF-A0A1E4SYB5-F1
#
_entry.id   AF-A0A1E4SYB5-F1
#
_cell.length_a   1.000
_cell.length_b   1.000
_cell.length_c   1.000
_cell.angle_alpha   90.00
_cell.angle_beta   90.00
_cell.angle_gamma   90.00
#
_symmetry.space_group_name_H-M   'P 1'
#
loop_
_entity.id
_entity.type
_entity.pdbx_description
1 polymer ?
#
loop_
_entity_poly.entity_id
_entity_poly.type
_entity_poly.pdbx_seq_one_letter_code
_entity_poly.pdbx_strand_id
1 'polypeptide(L)'
;MRSYTTTVKSSINLTFFSKPNCGLCDEAKSKLNDILNNSKVQPLVASNAIDLKTIDITEDGNKSWFDCYRYDIPVLHVDRENFKTVKFMHRFNEDEIVEELSEEM
;
A
#
# COMPACT_ATOMS: atom_id res chain seq x y z
N MET A 1 -25.35 5.11 30.64
CA MET A 1 -25.10 5.65 29.29
C MET A 1 -23.61 5.62 29.05
N ARG A 2 -23.10 4.71 28.23
CA ARG A 2 -21.68 4.66 27.84
C ARG A 2 -21.62 5.08 26.38
N SER A 3 -21.27 6.33 26.14
CA SER A 3 -21.04 6.86 24.81
C SER A 3 -19.68 6.37 24.33
N TYR A 4 -19.66 5.21 23.66
CA TYR A 4 -18.50 4.83 22.86
C TYR A 4 -18.53 5.69 21.60
N THR A 5 -17.89 6.86 21.63
CA THR A 5 -17.48 7.51 20.39
C THR A 5 -16.29 6.70 19.87
N THR A 6 -16.58 5.56 19.25
CA THR A 6 -15.59 4.87 18.43
C THR A 6 -15.45 5.73 17.19
N THR A 7 -14.53 6.70 17.23
CA THR A 7 -14.05 7.33 16.00
C THR A 7 -13.32 6.21 15.26
N VAL A 8 -14.05 5.49 14.41
CA VAL A 8 -13.46 4.50 13.50
C VAL A 8 -12.59 5.31 12.56
N LYS A 9 -11.31 5.44 12.92
CA LYS A 9 -10.31 6.00 12.02
C LYS A 9 -10.06 4.89 11.02
N SER A 10 -10.63 5.01 9.82
CA SER A 10 -10.43 4.02 8.78
C SER A 10 -8.94 3.86 8.50
N SER A 11 -8.36 2.74 8.91
CA SER A 11 -6.95 2.45 8.70
C SER A 11 -6.77 1.71 7.38
N ILE A 12 -5.99 2.30 6.48
CA ILE A 12 -5.56 1.72 5.22
C ILE A 12 -4.14 1.18 5.41
N ASN A 13 -3.97 -0.13 5.27
CA ASN A 13 -2.66 -0.78 5.35
C ASN A 13 -2.14 -1.03 3.93
N LEU A 14 -1.04 -0.37 3.59
CA LEU A 14 -0.33 -0.52 2.34
C LEU A 14 0.84 -1.49 2.54
N THR A 15 0.86 -2.59 1.81
CA THR A 15 2.00 -3.53 1.84
C THR A 15 2.66 -3.58 0.46
N PHE A 16 3.88 -3.05 0.38
CA PHE A 16 4.69 -3.02 -0.83
C PHE A 16 5.70 -4.17 -0.84
N PHE A 17 5.54 -5.10 -1.76
CA PHE A 17 6.44 -6.23 -1.97
C PHE A 17 7.50 -5.87 -3.00
N SER A 18 8.76 -5.98 -2.59
CA SER A 18 9.92 -5.60 -3.40
C SER A 18 11.08 -6.59 -3.21
N LYS A 19 12.15 -6.43 -4.00
CA LYS A 19 13.40 -7.17 -3.86
C LYS A 19 14.60 -6.22 -4.07
N PRO A 20 15.79 -6.53 -3.54
CA PRO A 20 16.98 -5.73 -3.81
C PRO A 20 17.41 -5.87 -5.28
N ASN A 21 18.10 -4.86 -5.82
CA ASN A 21 18.59 -4.84 -7.21
C ASN A 21 17.48 -5.02 -8.26
N CYS A 22 16.34 -4.34 -8.08
CA CYS A 22 15.18 -4.39 -8.97
C CYS A 22 14.82 -3.00 -9.46
N GLY A 23 15.13 -2.68 -10.73
CA GLY A 23 14.85 -1.35 -11.30
C GLY A 23 13.37 -0.98 -11.30
N LEU A 24 12.48 -1.95 -11.58
CA LEU A 24 11.03 -1.74 -11.52
C LEU A 24 10.54 -1.43 -10.10
N CYS A 25 11.16 -2.05 -9.09
CA CYS A 25 10.81 -1.86 -7.69
C CYS A 25 11.23 -0.46 -7.21
N ASP A 26 12.37 0.04 -7.70
CA ASP A 26 12.85 1.39 -7.39
C ASP A 26 11.93 2.46 -8.00
N GLU A 27 11.52 2.27 -9.26
CA GLU A 27 10.53 3.16 -9.91
C GLU A 27 9.19 3.15 -9.17
N ALA A 28 8.67 1.96 -8.83
CA ALA A 28 7.42 1.84 -8.09
C ALA A 28 7.49 2.48 -6.70
N LYS A 29 8.64 2.38 -6.02
CA LYS A 29 8.87 3.07 -4.74
C LYS A 29 8.87 4.58 -4.91
N SER A 30 9.47 5.11 -5.97
CA SER A 30 9.43 6.54 -6.28
C SER A 30 8.00 7.01 -6.50
N LYS A 31 7.22 6.28 -7.32
CA LYS A 31 5.81 6.58 -7.58
C LYS A 31 4.95 6.51 -6.31
N LEU A 32 5.16 5.50 -5.46
CA LEU A 32 4.50 5.42 -4.15
C LEU A 32 4.74 6.66 -3.31
N ASN A 33 5.97 7.19 -3.29
CA ASN A 33 6.24 8.43 -2.56
C ASN A 33 5.49 9.61 -3.18
N ASP A 34 5.40 9.72 -4.51
CA ASP A 34 4.62 10.78 -5.15
C ASP A 34 3.13 10.69 -4.80
N ILE A 35 2.55 9.48 -4.89
CA ILE A 35 1.17 9.17 -4.50
C ILE A 35 0.89 9.59 -3.05
N LEU A 36 1.79 9.26 -2.10
CA LEU A 36 1.61 9.61 -0.69
C LEU A 36 1.74 11.13 -0.44
N ASN A 37 2.48 11.84 -1.28
CA ASN A 37 2.58 13.30 -1.25
C ASN A 37 1.49 14.01 -2.07
N ASN A 38 0.68 13.26 -2.83
CA ASN A 38 -0.41 13.80 -3.62
C ASN A 38 -1.44 14.50 -2.73
N SER A 39 -1.94 15.66 -3.15
CA SER A 39 -2.88 16.47 -2.35
C SER A 39 -4.16 15.73 -1.92
N LYS A 40 -4.58 14.68 -2.63
CA LYS A 40 -5.74 13.86 -2.26
C LYS A 40 -5.44 12.86 -1.12
N VAL A 41 -4.23 12.31 -1.10
CA VAL A 41 -3.80 11.24 -0.18
C VAL A 41 -3.08 11.82 1.05
N GLN A 42 -2.36 12.92 0.87
CA GLN A 42 -1.62 13.64 1.91
C GLN A 42 -2.43 13.91 3.21
N PRO A 43 -3.74 14.26 3.20
CA PRO A 43 -4.52 14.38 4.44
C PRO A 43 -4.71 13.03 5.17
N LEU A 44 -4.80 11.91 4.46
CA LEU A 44 -4.90 10.57 5.05
C LEU A 44 -3.56 10.16 5.70
N VAL A 45 -2.44 10.51 5.06
CA VAL A 45 -1.10 10.31 5.63
C VAL A 45 -0.90 11.21 6.85
N ALA A 46 -1.23 12.50 6.75
CA ALA A 46 -1.08 13.47 7.84
C ALA A 46 -1.98 13.13 9.04
N SER A 47 -3.15 12.54 8.80
CA SER A 47 -4.02 12.02 9.85
C SER A 47 -3.63 10.63 10.34
N ASN A 48 -2.53 10.03 9.87
CA ASN A 48 -2.06 8.70 10.28
C ASN A 48 -3.12 7.60 10.05
N ALA A 49 -3.92 7.75 8.99
CA ALA A 49 -4.89 6.77 8.52
C ALA A 49 -4.22 5.72 7.60
N ILE A 50 -3.06 6.04 7.01
CA ILE A 50 -2.31 5.14 6.12
C ILE A 50 -1.07 4.60 6.85
N ASP A 51 -0.90 3.28 6.85
CA ASP A 51 0.32 2.59 7.27
C ASP A 51 1.00 1.95 6.06
N LEU A 52 2.20 2.40 5.70
CA LEU A 52 2.97 1.81 4.60
C LEU A 52 4.06 0.88 5.15
N LYS A 53 3.94 -0.40 4.83
CA LYS A 53 4.93 -1.43 5.10
C LYS A 53 5.59 -1.90 3.81
N THR A 54 6.93 -1.93 3.80
CA THR A 54 7.69 -2.56 2.72
C THR A 54 8.17 -3.94 3.16
N ILE A 55 7.93 -4.96 2.33
CA ILE A 55 8.37 -6.34 2.55
C ILE A 55 9.35 -6.71 1.44
N ASP A 56 10.53 -7.15 1.86
CA ASP A 56 11.48 -7.76 0.95
C ASP A 56 11.14 -9.24 0.76
N ILE A 57 10.78 -9.62 -0.47
CA ILE A 57 10.40 -11.01 -0.74
C ILE A 57 11.59 -11.97 -0.72
N THR A 58 12.83 -11.48 -0.76
CA THR A 58 14.04 -12.31 -0.76
C THR A 58 14.60 -12.57 0.64
N GLU A 59 14.08 -11.89 1.65
CA GLU A 59 14.48 -12.06 3.05
C GLU A 59 14.13 -13.45 3.61
N ASP A 60 14.99 -13.96 4.49
CA ASP A 60 14.80 -15.24 5.16
C ASP A 60 13.56 -15.17 6.08
N GLY A 61 12.53 -15.93 5.74
CA GLY A 61 11.20 -15.87 6.36
C GLY A 61 10.07 -15.48 5.41
N ASN A 62 10.38 -14.83 4.28
CA ASN A 62 9.37 -14.41 3.28
C ASN A 62 9.26 -15.36 2.08
N LYS A 63 9.69 -16.62 2.23
CA LYS A 63 9.71 -17.62 1.15
C LYS A 63 8.33 -17.82 0.50
N SER A 64 7.26 -17.73 1.26
CA SER A 64 5.89 -17.78 0.72
C SER A 64 5.57 -16.60 -0.19
N TRP A 65 6.03 -15.38 0.16
CA TRP A 65 5.88 -14.20 -0.71
C TRP A 65 6.80 -14.27 -1.92
N PHE A 66 8.01 -14.81 -1.77
CA PHE A 66 8.89 -15.09 -2.89
C PHE A 66 8.21 -16.00 -3.91
N ASP A 67 7.65 -17.14 -3.47
CA ASP A 67 7.00 -18.09 -4.36
C ASP A 67 5.81 -17.46 -5.09
N CYS A 68 4.99 -16.68 -4.38
CA CYS A 68 3.83 -15.99 -4.95
C CYS A 68 4.19 -14.87 -5.93
N TYR A 69 5.20 -14.05 -5.64
CA TYR A 69 5.40 -12.75 -6.32
C TYR A 69 6.76 -12.59 -7.01
N ARG A 70 7.67 -13.57 -6.98
CA ARG A 70 9.00 -13.50 -7.62
C ARG A 70 8.99 -13.02 -9.09
N TYR A 71 7.90 -13.26 -9.82
CA TYR A 71 7.73 -12.88 -11.22
C TYR A 71 6.86 -11.62 -11.41
N ASP A 72 6.05 -11.26 -10.42
CA ASP A 72 5.03 -10.20 -10.53
C ASP A 72 5.40 -8.90 -9.78
N ILE A 73 6.51 -8.89 -9.05
CA ILE A 73 7.01 -7.68 -8.38
C ILE A 73 7.39 -6.57 -9.38
N PRO A 74 7.13 -5.30 -9.04
CA PRO A 74 6.60 -4.80 -7.76
C PRO A 74 5.11 -5.07 -7.56
N VAL A 75 4.70 -5.37 -6.32
CA VAL A 75 3.30 -5.57 -5.93
C VAL A 75 2.94 -4.66 -4.75
N LEU A 76 1.80 -3.97 -4.82
CA LEU A 76 1.22 -3.22 -3.71
C LEU A 76 -0.11 -3.84 -3.31
N HIS A 77 -0.26 -4.21 -2.04
CA HIS A 77 -1.55 -4.49 -1.45
C HIS A 77 -2.10 -3.22 -0.79
N VAL A 78 -3.36 -2.93 -1.03
CA VAL A 78 -4.16 -1.94 -0.31
C VAL A 78 -5.21 -2.70 0.48
N ASP A 79 -5.04 -2.74 1.79
CA ASP A 79 -5.94 -3.40 2.72
C ASP A 79 -6.71 -2.37 3.55
N ARG A 80 -8.02 -2.54 3.69
CA ARG A 80 -8.86 -1.66 4.49
C ARG A 80 -9.77 -2.50 5.37
N GLU A 81 -10.05 -1.98 6.56
CA GLU A 81 -10.99 -2.62 7.47
C GLU A 81 -12.38 -2.73 6.82
N ASN A 82 -12.89 -3.97 6.69
CA ASN A 82 -14.17 -4.32 6.07
C ASN A 82 -14.25 -4.28 4.53
N PHE A 83 -13.14 -4.06 3.81
CA PHE A 83 -13.12 -4.13 2.34
C PHE A 83 -12.20 -5.23 1.84
N LYS A 84 -12.37 -5.60 0.57
CA LYS A 84 -11.51 -6.58 -0.09
C LYS A 84 -10.15 -5.95 -0.37
N THR A 85 -9.07 -6.67 -0.07
CA THR A 85 -7.71 -6.24 -0.42
C THR A 85 -7.56 -6.07 -1.93
N VAL A 86 -7.13 -4.88 -2.34
CA VAL A 86 -6.85 -4.54 -3.74
C VAL A 86 -5.35 -4.70 -3.99
N LYS A 87 -4.99 -5.22 -5.16
CA LYS A 87 -3.60 -5.54 -5.51
C LYS A 87 -3.22 -4.88 -6.81
N PHE A 88 -2.18 -4.06 -6.78
CA PHE A 88 -1.54 -3.49 -7.97
C PHE A 88 -0.25 -4.27 -8.25
N MET A 89 -0.10 -4.80 -9.46
CA MET A 89 1.04 -5.64 -9.84
C MET A 89 1.69 -5.10 -11.11
N HIS A 90 2.99 -5.33 -11.28
CA HIS A 90 3.81 -4.96 -12.45
C HIS A 90 4.00 -3.46 -12.72
N ARG A 91 2.91 -2.69 -12.77
CA ARG A 91 2.93 -1.24 -13.05
C ARG A 91 2.09 -0.50 -12.04
N PHE A 92 2.70 0.53 -11.47
CA PHE A 92 2.04 1.42 -10.55
C PHE A 92 1.57 2.60 -11.39
N ASN A 93 0.25 2.68 -11.55
CA ASN A 93 -0.39 3.83 -12.14
C ASN A 93 -0.80 4.77 -11.01
N GLU A 94 -0.25 5.97 -11.02
CA GLU A 94 -0.39 6.91 -9.91
C GLU A 94 -1.84 7.33 -9.72
N ASP A 95 -2.54 7.62 -10.83
CA ASP A 95 -3.96 8.00 -10.79
C ASP A 95 -4.82 6.89 -10.19
N GLU A 96 -4.70 5.65 -10.66
CA GLU A 96 -5.50 4.52 -10.14
C GLU A 96 -5.27 4.27 -8.64
N ILE A 97 -4.02 4.35 -8.18
CA ILE A 97 -3.72 4.13 -6.76
C ILE A 97 -4.21 5.31 -5.93
N VAL A 98 -4.09 6.55 -6.42
CA VAL A 98 -4.63 7.74 -5.75
C VAL A 98 -6.14 7.66 -5.66
N GLU A 99 -6.82 7.32 -6.75
CA GLU A 99 -8.27 7.15 -6.79
C GLU A 99 -8.71 6.11 -5.76
N GLU A 100 -8.09 4.93 -5.79
CA GLU A 100 -8.34 3.87 -4.81
C GLU A 100 -8.13 4.40 -3.38
N LEU A 101 -6.99 5.03 -3.07
CA LEU A 101 -6.72 5.57 -1.73
C LEU A 101 -7.66 6.71 -1.31
N SER A 102 -8.16 7.48 -2.27
CA SER A 102 -9.03 8.64 -2.04
C SER A 102 -10.52 8.31 -2.10
N GLU A 103 -10.91 7.11 -2.52
CA GLU A 103 -12.29 6.65 -2.49
C GLU A 103 -12.83 6.79 -1.07
N GLU A 104 -13.75 7.74 -0.90
CA GLU A 104 -14.43 7.98 0.37
C GLU A 104 -15.25 6.73 0.72
N MET A 105 -15.05 6.25 1.95
CA MET A 105 -15.72 5.07 2.50
C MET A 105 -17.17 5.36 2.90
#